data_AF-A0A2V5U0R5-F1
#
_entry.id   AF-A0A2V5U0R5-F1
#
_cell.length_a   1.000
_cell.length_b   1.000
_cell.length_c   1.000
_cell.angle_alpha   90.00
_cell.angle_beta   90.00
_cell.angle_gamma   90.00
#
_symmetry.space_group_name_H-M   'P 1'
#
loop_
_entity.id
_entity.type
_entity.pdbx_description
1 polymer ?
#
loop_
_entity_poly.entity_id
_entity_poly.type
_entity_poly.pdbx_seq_one_letter_code
_entity_poly.pdbx_strand_id
1 'polypeptide(L)'
;MLRREDGPFHPRFGTSGGGDKDYFMRMVGMRKKFVWCDEACVYETVTLDRYARAYYIRRALVRGSVTARMEPLFGIGTAKSLLAVPLYAVALPFLQLIGHHFFMRYLIKECDHVGKLVARLGINIVKDRPY
;
A
#
# COMPACT_ATOMS: atom_id res chain seq x y z
N MET A 1 24.96 14.65 -1.42
CA MET A 1 24.99 15.16 -0.03
C MET A 1 23.60 15.00 0.56
N LEU A 2 23.44 14.19 1.61
CA LEU A 2 22.22 14.20 2.42
C LEU A 2 22.18 15.56 3.13
N ARG A 3 21.15 16.36 2.88
CA ARG A 3 20.95 17.61 3.62
C ARG A 3 20.69 17.22 5.07
N ARG A 4 21.48 17.77 5.99
CA ARG A 4 21.70 17.27 7.36
C ARG A 4 20.51 17.43 8.31
N GLU A 5 19.37 17.95 7.85
CA GLU A 5 18.31 18.46 8.74
C GLU A 5 17.06 17.58 8.85
N ASP A 6 16.95 16.51 8.06
CA ASP A 6 15.93 15.48 8.24
C ASP A 6 16.64 14.12 8.26
N GLY A 7 16.44 13.29 9.28
CA GLY A 7 17.08 11.97 9.41
C GLY A 7 16.87 11.03 8.20
N PRO A 8 17.36 9.78 8.24
CA PRO A 8 17.28 8.86 7.10
C PRO A 8 15.84 8.67 6.58
N PHE A 9 14.84 8.76 7.45
CA PHE A 9 13.42 8.71 7.12
C PHE A 9 12.77 10.09 7.20
N HIS A 10 11.99 10.44 6.18
CA HIS A 10 11.29 11.72 6.14
C HIS A 10 10.08 11.69 7.11
N PRO A 11 9.92 12.68 8.02
CA PRO A 11 8.85 12.70 9.02
C PRO A 11 7.42 12.54 8.47
N ARG A 12 7.17 12.99 7.23
CA ARG A 12 5.86 12.89 6.55
C ARG A 12 5.31 11.46 6.46
N PHE A 13 6.16 10.44 6.54
CA PHE A 13 5.77 9.03 6.46
C PHE A 13 5.65 8.33 7.82
N GLY A 14 5.96 9.00 8.93
CA GLY A 14 5.98 8.39 10.26
C GLY A 14 4.63 7.77 10.66
N THR A 15 3.53 8.46 10.37
CA THR A 15 2.16 8.00 10.68
C THR A 15 1.43 7.43 9.46
N SER A 16 1.72 7.97 8.27
CA SER A 16 1.00 7.62 7.04
C SER A 16 1.53 6.34 6.38
N GLY A 17 2.81 6.02 6.57
CA GLY A 17 3.45 4.90 5.91
C GLY A 17 4.09 5.21 4.56
N GLY A 18 4.91 4.28 4.08
CA GLY A 18 5.68 4.45 2.83
C GLY A 18 7.11 4.96 3.04
N GLY A 19 7.53 5.15 4.29
CA GLY A 19 8.88 5.58 4.66
C GLY A 19 9.97 4.68 4.11
N ASP A 20 9.80 3.36 4.22
CA ASP A 20 10.75 2.39 3.64
C ASP A 20 10.88 2.57 2.14
N LYS A 21 9.74 2.62 1.42
CA LYS A 21 9.73 2.79 -0.04
C LYS A 21 10.43 4.10 -0.44
N ASP A 22 10.14 5.21 0.24
CA ASP A 22 10.82 6.49 0.00
C ASP A 22 12.33 6.40 0.24
N TYR A 23 12.74 5.80 1.36
CA TYR A 23 14.14 5.58 1.71
C TYR A 23 14.86 4.76 0.63
N PHE A 24 14.31 3.59 0.28
CA PHE A 24 14.88 2.71 -0.73
C PHE A 24 14.97 3.40 -2.10
N MET A 25 13.92 4.12 -2.53
CA MET A 25 13.94 4.86 -3.79
C MET A 25 15.03 5.94 -3.81
N ARG A 26 15.21 6.69 -2.71
CA ARG A 26 16.31 7.67 -2.60
C ARG A 26 17.68 7.01 -2.63
N MET A 27 17.87 5.92 -1.92
CA MET A 27 19.13 5.18 -1.89
C MET A 27 19.48 4.58 -3.27
N VAL A 28 18.49 4.03 -4.00
CA VAL A 28 18.65 3.59 -5.40
C VAL A 28 19.03 4.77 -6.30
N GLY A 29 18.34 5.92 -6.16
CA GLY A 29 18.68 7.14 -6.90
C GLY A 29 20.10 7.64 -6.62
N MET A 30 20.63 7.38 -5.43
CA MET A 30 22.02 7.65 -5.03
C MET A 30 23.00 6.51 -5.39
N ARG A 31 22.57 5.52 -6.18
CA ARG A 31 23.35 4.35 -6.61
C ARG A 31 23.96 3.55 -5.44
N LYS A 32 23.25 3.51 -4.30
CA LYS A 32 23.64 2.64 -3.18
C LYS A 32 23.37 1.17 -3.53
N LYS A 33 24.16 0.28 -2.94
CA LYS A 33 24.01 -1.18 -3.10
C LYS A 33 23.22 -1.74 -1.92
N PHE A 34 22.31 -2.66 -2.20
CA PHE A 34 21.64 -3.48 -1.18
C PHE A 34 22.26 -4.85 -1.20
N VAL A 35 22.81 -5.27 -0.07
CA VAL A 35 23.46 -6.57 0.09
C VAL A 35 22.52 -7.45 0.90
N TRP A 36 22.17 -8.59 0.35
CA TRP A 36 21.42 -9.62 1.07
C TRP A 36 22.39 -10.46 1.90
N CYS A 37 21.98 -10.85 3.10
CA CYS A 37 22.74 -11.67 4.03
C CYS A 37 21.80 -12.72 4.62
N ASP A 38 22.15 -13.99 4.47
CA ASP A 38 21.39 -15.14 5.00
C ASP A 38 21.49 -15.26 6.52
N GLU A 39 22.64 -14.89 7.08
CA GLU A 39 22.88 -14.88 8.54
C GLU A 39 22.06 -13.78 9.26
N ALA A 40 21.63 -12.74 8.55
CA ALA A 40 20.84 -11.63 9.09
C ALA A 40 19.34 -11.98 9.24
N CYS A 41 19.06 -13.09 9.93
CA CYS A 41 17.69 -13.58 10.14
C CYS A 41 16.90 -12.70 11.12
N VAL A 42 15.65 -12.40 10.79
CA VAL A 42 14.71 -11.65 11.64
C VAL A 42 13.44 -12.46 11.80
N TYR A 43 12.96 -12.62 13.03
CA TYR A 43 11.71 -13.27 13.35
C TYR A 43 10.64 -12.22 13.70
N GLU A 44 9.45 -12.36 13.12
CA GLU A 44 8.29 -11.52 13.43
C GLU A 44 7.15 -12.39 13.96
N THR A 45 6.57 -12.00 15.09
CA THR A 45 5.35 -12.62 15.59
C THR A 45 4.14 -12.06 14.84
N VAL A 46 3.44 -12.93 14.11
CA VAL A 46 2.18 -12.56 13.44
C VAL A 46 1.02 -12.73 14.43
N THR A 47 0.47 -11.61 14.89
CA THR A 47 -0.68 -11.58 15.82
C THR A 47 -1.95 -12.15 15.18
N LEU A 48 -2.88 -12.64 15.99
CA LEU A 48 -4.15 -13.21 15.53
C LEU A 48 -4.98 -12.22 14.70
N ASP A 49 -4.90 -10.92 15.02
CA ASP A 49 -5.59 -9.87 14.26
C ASP A 49 -5.14 -9.80 12.79
N ARG A 50 -3.89 -10.16 12.50
CA ARG A 50 -3.35 -10.18 11.13
C ARG A 50 -3.90 -11.32 10.27
N TYR A 51 -4.55 -12.31 10.88
CA TYR A 51 -5.25 -13.38 10.14
C TYR A 51 -6.66 -12.96 9.72
N ALA A 52 -7.21 -11.89 10.29
CA ALA A 52 -8.56 -11.46 10.01
C ALA A 52 -8.69 -10.89 8.59
N ARG A 53 -9.77 -11.24 7.88
CA ARG A 53 -10.11 -10.64 6.57
C ARG A 53 -10.16 -9.12 6.62
N ALA A 54 -10.69 -8.57 7.71
CA ALA A 54 -10.79 -7.14 7.94
C ALA A 54 -9.42 -6.45 7.95
N TYR A 55 -8.38 -7.11 8.49
CA TYR A 55 -7.01 -6.58 8.47
C TYR A 55 -6.53 -6.39 7.03
N TYR A 56 -6.69 -7.38 6.16
CA TYR A 56 -6.27 -7.28 4.76
C TYR A 56 -7.03 -6.20 3.98
N ILE A 57 -8.34 -6.07 4.20
CA ILE A 57 -9.18 -5.03 3.59
C ILE A 57 -8.71 -3.64 4.01
N ARG A 58 -8.56 -3.40 5.32
CA ARG A 58 -8.05 -2.11 5.86
C ARG A 58 -6.64 -1.82 5.34
N ARG A 59 -5.74 -2.80 5.37
CA ARG A 59 -4.37 -2.68 4.87
C ARG A 59 -4.33 -2.33 3.39
N ALA A 60 -5.22 -2.88 2.57
CA ALA A 60 -5.31 -2.55 1.16
C ALA A 60 -5.72 -1.09 0.92
N LEU A 61 -6.75 -0.61 1.64
CA LEU A 61 -7.18 0.80 1.57
C LEU A 61 -6.04 1.77 1.93
N VAL A 62 -5.31 1.47 3.02
CA VAL A 62 -4.13 2.25 3.44
C VAL A 62 -3.02 2.19 2.39
N ARG A 63 -2.72 1.02 1.83
CA ARG A 63 -1.67 0.87 0.83
C ARG A 63 -2.01 1.67 -0.44
N GLY A 64 -3.26 1.65 -0.87
CA GLY A 64 -3.78 2.46 -1.96
C GLY A 64 -3.55 3.96 -1.73
N SER A 65 -3.92 4.45 -0.55
CA SER A 65 -3.79 5.87 -0.19
C SER A 65 -2.32 6.32 -0.07
N VAL A 66 -1.45 5.48 0.49
CA VAL A 66 0.00 5.73 0.51
C VAL A 66 0.56 5.80 -0.91
N THR A 67 0.13 4.89 -1.79
CA THR A 67 0.59 4.87 -3.19
C THR A 67 0.15 6.13 -3.93
N ALA A 68 -1.07 6.63 -3.71
CA ALA A 68 -1.52 7.91 -4.26
C ALA A 68 -0.57 9.07 -3.90
N ARG A 69 -0.05 9.11 -2.67
CA ARG A 69 0.86 10.19 -2.23
C ARG A 69 2.24 10.13 -2.86
N MET A 70 2.65 8.97 -3.36
CA MET A 70 3.98 8.75 -3.96
C MET A 70 3.99 8.80 -5.49
N GLU A 71 2.83 8.74 -6.13
CA GLU A 71 2.68 8.74 -7.59
C GLU A 71 2.06 10.06 -8.09
N PRO A 72 2.38 10.51 -9.32
CA PRO A 72 1.73 11.67 -9.92
C PRO A 72 0.21 11.48 -10.03
N LEU A 73 -0.56 12.57 -9.91
CA LEU A 73 -2.02 12.54 -9.99
C LEU A 73 -2.51 11.99 -11.33
N PHE A 74 -1.99 12.56 -12.42
CA PHE A 74 -2.25 12.12 -13.79
C PHE A 74 -1.14 11.15 -14.21
N GLY A 75 -1.44 9.86 -14.17
CA GLY A 75 -0.49 8.81 -14.54
C GLY A 75 -1.15 7.45 -14.71
N ILE A 76 -0.40 6.51 -15.25
CA ILE A 76 -0.86 5.13 -15.54
C ILE A 76 -1.46 4.47 -14.29
N GLY A 77 -0.90 4.73 -13.10
CA GLY A 77 -1.41 4.20 -11.84
C GLY A 77 -2.83 4.66 -11.50
N THR A 78 -3.16 5.93 -11.80
CA THR A 78 -4.51 6.49 -11.60
C THR A 78 -5.47 5.98 -12.67
N ALA A 79 -5.06 6.00 -13.95
CA ALA A 79 -5.85 5.48 -15.07
C ALA A 79 -6.23 4.00 -14.86
N LYS A 80 -5.25 3.18 -14.44
CA LYS A 80 -5.48 1.78 -14.08
C LYS A 80 -6.51 1.64 -12.97
N SER A 81 -6.47 2.50 -11.96
CA SER A 81 -7.41 2.42 -10.83
C SER A 81 -8.82 2.85 -11.23
N LEU A 82 -8.95 3.85 -12.10
CA LEU A 82 -10.24 4.26 -12.67
C LEU A 82 -10.92 3.14 -13.48
N LEU A 83 -10.13 2.30 -14.17
CA LEU A 83 -10.66 1.13 -14.89
C LEU A 83 -10.91 -0.07 -13.95
N ALA A 84 -10.00 -0.31 -13.01
CA ALA A 84 -10.06 -1.48 -12.14
C ALA A 84 -11.27 -1.46 -11.21
N VAL A 85 -11.62 -0.29 -10.65
CA VAL A 85 -12.75 -0.14 -9.70
C VAL A 85 -14.08 -0.65 -10.28
N PRO A 86 -14.60 -0.09 -11.39
CA PRO A 86 -15.85 -0.59 -11.95
C PRO A 86 -15.74 -2.04 -12.42
N LEU A 87 -14.60 -2.45 -12.98
CA LEU A 87 -14.40 -3.80 -13.48
C LEU A 87 -14.49 -4.85 -12.36
N TYR A 88 -13.78 -4.63 -11.26
CA TYR A 88 -13.81 -5.56 -10.14
C TYR A 88 -15.13 -5.47 -9.37
N ALA A 89 -15.73 -4.28 -9.21
CA ALA A 89 -17.06 -4.15 -8.60
C ALA A 89 -18.10 -5.02 -9.31
N VAL A 90 -18.09 -5.04 -10.66
CA VAL A 90 -18.96 -5.92 -11.46
C VAL A 90 -18.56 -7.39 -11.30
N ALA A 91 -17.26 -7.72 -11.26
CA ALA A 91 -16.79 -9.11 -11.16
C ALA A 91 -17.04 -9.76 -9.78
N LEU A 92 -16.97 -8.99 -8.69
CA LEU A 92 -17.04 -9.48 -7.31
C LEU A 92 -18.25 -10.38 -6.99
N PRO A 93 -19.51 -10.03 -7.36
CA PRO A 93 -20.65 -10.93 -7.11
C PRO A 93 -20.47 -12.30 -7.77
N PHE A 94 -19.95 -12.36 -8.99
CA PHE A 94 -19.69 -13.62 -9.69
C PHE A 94 -18.52 -14.40 -9.06
N LEU A 95 -17.47 -13.70 -8.63
CA LEU A 95 -16.34 -14.34 -7.95
C LEU A 95 -16.74 -14.94 -6.59
N GLN A 96 -17.70 -14.34 -5.89
CA GLN A 96 -18.25 -14.91 -4.65
C GLN A 96 -18.99 -16.24 -4.91
N LEU A 97 -19.67 -16.39 -6.05
CA LEU A 97 -20.32 -17.63 -6.45
C LEU A 97 -19.30 -18.73 -6.81
N ILE A 98 -18.18 -18.36 -7.43
CA ILE A 98 -17.12 -19.31 -7.81
C ILE A 98 -16.31 -19.77 -6.59
N GLY A 99 -16.05 -18.86 -5.65
CA GLY A 99 -15.39 -19.22 -4.41
C GLY A 99 -14.88 -18.02 -3.61
N HIS A 100 -15.04 -18.10 -2.30
CA HIS A 100 -14.71 -17.00 -1.40
C HIS A 100 -13.22 -16.58 -1.46
N HIS A 101 -12.31 -17.51 -1.77
CA HIS A 101 -10.89 -17.20 -2.00
C HIS A 101 -10.70 -16.22 -3.15
N PHE A 102 -11.40 -16.42 -4.27
CA PHE A 102 -11.33 -15.53 -5.44
C PHE A 102 -11.95 -14.18 -5.11
N PHE A 103 -13.12 -14.18 -4.48
CA PHE A 103 -13.76 -12.96 -3.98
C PHE A 103 -12.79 -12.15 -3.12
N MET A 104 -12.19 -12.75 -2.09
CA MET A 104 -11.27 -12.05 -1.21
C MET A 104 -10.03 -11.52 -1.93
N ARG A 105 -9.45 -12.29 -2.87
CA ARG A 105 -8.29 -11.85 -3.65
C ARG A 105 -8.60 -10.59 -4.46
N TYR A 106 -9.77 -10.51 -5.09
CA TYR A 106 -10.16 -9.36 -5.89
C TYR A 106 -10.72 -8.21 -5.05
N LEU A 107 -11.39 -8.50 -3.93
CA LEU A 107 -11.83 -7.48 -2.99
C LEU A 107 -10.63 -6.72 -2.41
N ILE A 108 -9.55 -7.41 -2.06
CA ILE A 108 -8.31 -6.78 -1.60
C ILE A 108 -7.69 -5.89 -2.69
N LYS A 109 -7.72 -6.31 -3.96
CA LYS A 109 -7.25 -5.45 -5.08
C LYS A 109 -8.16 -4.24 -5.26
N GLU A 110 -9.46 -4.44 -5.16
CA GLU A 110 -10.47 -3.39 -5.30
C GLU A 110 -10.29 -2.32 -4.22
N CYS A 111 -10.18 -2.73 -2.97
CA CYS A 111 -9.89 -1.84 -1.85
C CYS A 111 -8.59 -1.04 -2.02
N ASP A 112 -7.56 -1.61 -2.65
CA ASP A 112 -6.33 -0.89 -2.98
C ASP A 112 -6.57 0.24 -4.00
N HIS A 113 -7.31 -0.05 -5.07
CA HIS A 113 -7.66 0.96 -6.08
C HIS A 113 -8.60 2.03 -5.54
N VAL A 114 -9.64 1.64 -4.79
CA VAL A 114 -10.53 2.57 -4.09
C VAL A 114 -9.74 3.45 -3.14
N GLY A 115 -8.86 2.86 -2.31
CA GLY A 115 -8.01 3.60 -1.38
C GLY A 115 -7.14 4.65 -2.08
N LYS A 116 -6.60 4.32 -3.27
CA LYS A 116 -5.86 5.26 -4.10
C LYS A 116 -6.74 6.41 -4.60
N LEU A 117 -7.90 6.11 -5.20
CA LEU A 117 -8.78 7.14 -5.78
C LEU A 117 -9.35 8.08 -4.72
N VAL A 118 -9.81 7.55 -3.59
CA VAL A 118 -10.35 8.34 -2.48
C VAL A 118 -9.28 9.27 -1.89
N ALA A 119 -8.03 8.82 -1.80
CA ALA A 119 -6.93 9.68 -1.38
C ALA A 119 -6.64 10.82 -2.38
N ARG A 120 -6.86 10.61 -3.69
CA ARG A 120 -6.75 11.69 -4.69
C ARG A 120 -7.84 12.75 -4.52
N LEU A 121 -9.00 12.37 -3.97
CA LEU A 121 -10.08 13.30 -3.61
C LEU A 121 -9.81 14.04 -2.29
N GLY A 122 -8.65 13.83 -1.66
CA GLY A 122 -8.28 14.47 -0.38
C GLY A 122 -8.89 13.81 0.85
N ILE A 123 -9.56 12.66 0.70
CA ILE A 123 -10.22 11.96 1.81
C ILE A 123 -9.24 10.95 2.44
N ASN A 124 -9.02 11.08 3.74
CA ASN A 124 -8.19 10.16 4.51
C ASN A 124 -9.04 9.03 5.12
N ILE A 125 -9.07 7.86 4.46
CA ILE A 125 -9.87 6.70 4.88
C ILE A 125 -9.39 6.10 6.21
N VAL A 126 -8.09 6.24 6.53
CA VAL A 126 -7.50 5.66 7.74
C VAL A 126 -6.52 6.68 8.33
N LYS A 127 -6.80 7.13 9.56
CA LYS A 127 -5.95 8.09 10.29
C LYS A 127 -4.69 7.42 10.88
N ASP A 128 -4.80 6.15 11.27
CA ASP A 128 -3.72 5.42 11.95
C ASP A 128 -3.52 4.02 11.36
N ARG A 129 -2.26 3.64 11.12
CA ARG A 129 -1.92 2.26 10.77
C ARG A 129 -2.34 1.34 11.93
N PRO A 130 -3.11 0.26 11.69
CA PRO A 130 -3.33 -0.75 12.71
C PRO A 130 -2.00 -1.49 12.91
N TYR A 131 -1.27 -1.14 13.96
CA TYR A 131 -0.23 -2.00 14.51
C TYR A 131 -0.91 -3.08 15.36
#